data_AF-A0A9P0QG38-F1
#
_entry.id   AF-A0A9P0QG38-F1
#
_cell.length_a   1.000
_cell.length_b   1.000
_cell.length_c   1.000
_cell.angle_alpha   90.00
_cell.angle_beta   90.00
_cell.angle_gamma   90.00
#
_symmetry.space_group_name_H-M   'P 1'
#
loop_
_entity.id
_entity.type
_entity.pdbx_description
1 polymer ?
#
loop_
_entity_poly.entity_id
_entity_poly.type
_entity_poly.pdbx_seq_one_letter_code
_entity_poly.pdbx_strand_id
1 'polypeptide(L)'
;MAKHLLQNTHHLGNKTDPGLFQLVSNQLFQHVADQVDKRYLIRCSYIEIYNEKINDLLDKSNQGLTIREDIKGNVLLDAREAVVDNVDKVMENMMQGIRSDELQLLA
;
A
#
# COMPACT_ATOMS: atom_id res chain seq x y z
N MET A 1 2.24 19.03 11.17
CA MET A 1 2.23 17.82 12.02
C MET A 1 2.32 16.52 11.21
N ALA A 2 1.57 16.33 10.11
CA ALA A 2 1.63 15.11 9.29
C ALA A 2 3.01 14.81 8.67
N LYS A 3 3.74 15.84 8.21
CA LYS A 3 5.14 15.73 7.72
C LYS A 3 6.12 15.09 8.72
N HIS A 4 5.80 15.11 10.02
CA HIS A 4 6.66 14.56 11.08
C HIS A 4 6.31 13.11 11.44
N LEU A 5 5.14 12.60 11.01
CA LEU A 5 4.73 11.20 11.22
C LEU A 5 5.30 10.25 10.17
N LEU A 6 5.47 10.72 8.92
CA LEU A 6 6.05 9.94 7.81
C LEU A 6 7.58 9.85 7.86
N GLN A 7 8.26 10.80 8.51
CA GLN A 7 9.72 10.81 8.65
C GLN A 7 10.25 9.96 9.82
N ASN A 8 9.38 9.51 10.73
CA ASN A 8 9.74 8.69 11.90
C ASN A 8 9.42 7.19 11.74
N THR A 9 9.01 6.75 10.55
CA THR A 9 8.44 5.41 10.38
C THR A 9 9.57 4.41 10.09
N HIS A 10 10.05 3.75 11.14
CA HIS A 10 10.98 2.59 11.11
C HIS A 10 10.55 1.48 10.11
N HIS A 11 9.33 1.56 9.59
CA HIS A 11 8.68 0.66 8.67
C HIS A 11 9.06 0.85 7.19
N LEU A 12 9.51 2.05 6.77
CA LEU A 12 9.99 2.31 5.39
C LEU A 12 11.48 1.97 5.24
N GLY A 13 12.27 2.34 6.25
CA GLY A 13 13.73 2.19 6.26
C GLY A 13 14.42 2.94 5.12
N ASN A 14 15.68 2.60 4.89
CA ASN A 14 16.54 3.19 3.87
C ASN A 14 17.40 2.12 3.19
N LYS A 15 18.24 2.52 2.22
CA LYS A 15 19.07 1.59 1.44
C LYS A 15 20.02 0.73 2.29
N THR A 16 20.44 1.22 3.45
CA THR A 16 21.39 0.55 4.34
C THR A 16 20.73 -0.10 5.56
N ASP A 17 19.48 0.24 5.84
CA ASP A 17 18.67 -0.28 6.94
C ASP A 17 17.22 -0.43 6.46
N PRO A 18 16.88 -1.55 5.79
CA PRO A 18 15.58 -1.74 5.15
C PRO A 18 14.46 -1.80 6.19
N GLY A 19 13.35 -1.14 5.89
CA GLY A 19 12.20 -1.11 6.78
C GLY A 19 11.36 -2.37 6.69
N LEU A 20 10.41 -2.51 7.62
CA LEU A 20 9.49 -3.65 7.67
C LEU A 20 8.80 -3.93 6.33
N PHE A 21 8.33 -2.91 5.62
CA PHE A 21 7.65 -3.10 4.32
C PHE A 21 8.58 -3.72 3.28
N GLN A 22 9.82 -3.26 3.21
CA GLN A 22 10.82 -3.80 2.30
C GLN A 22 11.19 -5.24 2.67
N LEU A 23 11.37 -5.51 3.97
CA LEU A 23 11.67 -6.86 4.47
C LEU A 23 10.54 -7.85 4.18
N VAL A 24 9.29 -7.50 4.46
CA VAL A 24 8.12 -8.36 4.20
C VAL A 24 7.93 -8.58 2.71
N SER A 25 8.09 -7.54 1.89
CA SER A 25 7.96 -7.66 0.44
C SER A 25 9.07 -8.55 -0.13
N ASN A 26 10.32 -8.39 0.32
CA ASN A 26 11.42 -9.27 -0.06
C ASN A 26 11.11 -10.74 0.26
N GLN A 27 10.62 -11.03 1.47
CA GLN A 27 10.24 -12.38 1.87
C GLN A 27 9.09 -12.94 1.02
N LEU A 28 8.06 -12.13 0.74
CA LEU A 28 6.93 -12.52 -0.10
C LEU A 28 7.39 -12.91 -1.50
N PHE A 29 8.18 -12.07 -2.17
CA PHE A 29 8.63 -12.34 -3.53
C PHE A 29 9.67 -13.46 -3.60
N GLN A 30 10.51 -13.62 -2.56
CA GLN A 30 11.38 -14.80 -2.46
C GLN A 30 10.55 -16.09 -2.37
N HIS A 31 9.54 -16.12 -1.50
CA HIS A 31 8.66 -17.28 -1.37
C HIS A 31 7.95 -17.63 -2.68
N VAL A 32 7.48 -16.61 -3.41
CA VAL A 32 6.85 -16.79 -4.72
C VAL A 32 7.84 -17.34 -5.75
N ALA A 33 9.07 -16.85 -5.76
CA ALA A 33 10.12 -17.34 -6.66
C ALA A 33 10.52 -18.81 -6.37
N ASP A 34 10.47 -19.24 -5.11
CA ASP A 34 10.81 -20.60 -4.70
C ASP A 34 9.72 -21.63 -5.11
N GLN A 35 8.50 -21.19 -5.41
CA GLN A 35 7.36 -22.03 -5.78
C GLN A 35 7.19 -22.12 -7.30
N VAL A 36 8.15 -22.77 -7.97
CA VAL A 36 8.25 -22.85 -9.45
C VAL A 36 7.06 -23.54 -10.15
N ASP A 37 6.25 -24.30 -9.43
CA ASP A 37 5.09 -25.03 -9.93
C ASP A 37 3.78 -24.21 -9.88
N LYS A 38 3.83 -23.00 -9.31
CA LYS A 38 2.66 -22.14 -9.10
C LYS A 38 2.78 -20.83 -9.87
N ARG A 39 1.62 -20.24 -10.18
CA ARG A 39 1.51 -18.91 -10.77
C ARG A 39 0.79 -18.00 -9.80
N TYR A 40 1.33 -16.81 -9.59
CA TYR A 40 0.79 -15.82 -8.66
C TYR A 40 0.40 -14.56 -9.42
N LEU A 41 -0.70 -13.94 -9.00
CA LEU A 41 -1.05 -12.57 -9.34
C LEU A 41 -1.08 -11.79 -8.03
N ILE A 42 -0.13 -10.89 -7.85
CA ILE A 42 -0.02 -10.07 -6.65
C ILE A 42 -0.49 -8.66 -6.98
N ARG A 43 -1.38 -8.16 -6.12
CA ARG A 43 -1.95 -6.81 -6.22
C ARG A 43 -1.80 -6.12 -4.88
N CYS A 44 -1.64 -4.80 -4.91
CA CYS A 44 -1.66 -3.97 -3.71
C CYS A 44 -2.60 -2.78 -3.89
N SER A 45 -3.20 -2.36 -2.79
CA SER A 45 -3.92 -1.10 -2.65
C SER A 45 -3.31 -0.31 -1.51
N TYR A 46 -3.24 1.00 -1.66
CA TYR A 46 -2.85 1.91 -0.58
C TYR A 46 -4.05 2.79 -0.26
N ILE A 47 -4.52 2.70 0.98
CA ILE A 47 -5.64 3.48 1.49
C ILE A 47 -5.21 4.26 2.72
N GLU A 48 -5.82 5.42 2.91
CA GLU A 48 -5.74 6.18 4.14
C GLU A 48 -7.09 6.10 4.86
N ILE A 49 -7.03 6.02 6.19
CA ILE A 49 -8.21 6.21 7.04
C ILE A 49 -7.95 7.45 7.88
N TYR A 50 -8.66 8.53 7.57
CA TYR A 50 -8.52 9.80 8.26
C TYR A 50 -9.89 10.42 8.52
N ASN A 51 -10.12 10.86 9.76
CA ASN A 51 -11.39 11.43 10.20
C ASN A 51 -12.61 10.57 9.78
N GLU A 52 -12.51 9.26 10.04
CA GLU A 52 -13.54 8.25 9.70
C GLU A 52 -13.86 8.12 8.20
N LYS A 53 -13.08 8.75 7.32
CA LYS A 53 -13.16 8.58 5.87
C LYS A 53 -12.04 7.70 5.37
N ILE A 54 -12.38 6.84 4.41
CA ILE A 54 -11.41 5.98 3.72
C ILE A 54 -11.14 6.59 2.36
N ASN A 55 -9.87 6.82 2.06
CA ASN A 55 -9.42 7.47 0.84
C ASN A 55 -8.48 6.54 0.08
N ASP A 56 -8.64 6.46 -1.23
CA ASP A 56 -7.69 5.77 -2.10
C ASP A 56 -6.47 6.67 -2.32
N LEU A 57 -5.28 6.18 -1.95
CA LEU A 57 -4.02 6.90 -2.13
C LEU A 57 -3.41 6.69 -3.51
N LEU A 58 -3.85 5.67 -4.26
CA LEU A 58 -3.40 5.40 -5.62
C LEU A 58 -4.34 6.03 -6.67
N ASP A 59 -5.58 6.35 -6.32
CA ASP A 59 -6.53 7.07 -7.17
C ASP A 59 -7.24 8.22 -6.44
N LYS A 60 -6.76 9.44 -6.70
CA LYS A 60 -7.33 10.67 -6.11
C LYS A 60 -8.77 10.97 -6.55
N SER A 61 -9.25 10.36 -7.64
CA SER A 61 -10.65 10.53 -8.05
C SER A 61 -11.61 9.64 -7.24
N ASN A 62 -11.08 8.63 -6.55
CA ASN A 62 -11.84 7.63 -5.82
C ASN A 62 -11.74 7.83 -4.30
N GLN A 63 -12.41 8.86 -3.78
CA GLN A 63 -12.35 9.24 -2.35
C GLN A 63 -13.66 8.90 -1.63
N GLY A 64 -13.58 8.70 -0.31
CA GLY A 64 -14.76 8.30 0.48
C GLY A 64 -15.21 6.87 0.20
N LEU A 65 -14.26 5.94 0.10
CA LEU A 65 -14.54 4.52 -0.09
C LEU A 65 -15.46 4.01 1.01
N THR A 66 -16.47 3.24 0.61
CA THR A 66 -17.42 2.62 1.54
C THR A 66 -17.00 1.18 1.80
N ILE A 67 -16.93 0.80 3.08
CA ILE A 67 -16.78 -0.60 3.47
C ILE A 67 -18.07 -1.35 3.13
N ARG A 68 -17.94 -2.45 2.40
CA ARG A 68 -19.02 -3.41 2.16
C ARG A 68 -18.64 -4.76 2.73
N GLU A 69 -19.63 -5.61 2.94
CA GLU A 69 -19.43 -6.99 3.37
C GLU A 69 -20.14 -7.92 2.38
N ASP A 70 -19.46 -8.99 1.95
CA ASP A 70 -20.11 -9.99 1.11
C ASP A 70 -20.95 -10.98 1.93
N ILE A 71 -21.65 -11.89 1.25
CA ILE A 71 -22.51 -12.90 1.90
C ILE A 71 -21.75 -13.89 2.81
N LYS A 72 -20.41 -13.90 2.74
CA LYS A 72 -19.53 -14.76 3.54
C LYS A 72 -18.86 -14.02 4.69
N GLY A 73 -19.13 -12.71 4.82
CA GLY A 73 -18.52 -11.86 5.83
C GLY A 73 -17.18 -11.25 5.44
N ASN A 74 -16.79 -11.30 4.16
CA ASN A 74 -15.54 -10.68 3.71
C ASN A 74 -15.73 -9.18 3.56
N VAL A 75 -14.81 -8.41 4.15
CA VAL A 75 -14.73 -6.96 3.97
C VAL A 75 -14.28 -6.64 2.55
N LEU A 76 -15.05 -5.81 1.85
CA LEU A 76 -14.82 -5.35 0.50
C LEU A 76 -14.63 -3.84 0.48
N LEU A 77 -13.60 -3.39 -0.23
CA LEU A 77 -13.30 -2.00 -0.52
C LEU A 77 -13.05 -1.87 -2.02
N ASP A 78 -13.70 -0.90 -2.66
CA ASP A 78 -13.50 -0.60 -4.08
C ASP A 78 -12.32 0.35 -4.29
N ALA A 79 -11.16 -0.05 -3.75
CA ALA A 79 -9.90 0.68 -3.89
C ALA A 79 -9.20 0.24 -5.18
N ARG A 80 -8.44 1.16 -5.77
CA ARG A 80 -7.54 0.86 -6.88
C ARG A 80 -6.53 -0.20 -6.45
N GLU A 81 -6.40 -1.22 -7.27
CA GLU A 81 -5.41 -2.29 -7.12
C GLU A 81 -4.32 -2.14 -8.20
N ALA A 82 -3.07 -2.03 -7.77
CA ALA A 82 -1.91 -2.05 -8.66
C ALA A 82 -1.32 -3.46 -8.71
N VAL A 83 -1.09 -3.97 -9.92
CA VAL A 83 -0.37 -5.24 -10.11
C VAL A 83 1.12 -5.02 -9.84
N VAL A 84 1.70 -5.85 -8.99
CA VAL A 84 3.12 -5.79 -8.60
C VAL A 84 3.79 -7.15 -8.82
N ASP A 85 5.00 -7.12 -9.33
CA ASP A 85 5.80 -8.32 -9.62
C ASP A 85 7.19 -8.29 -8.96
N ASN A 86 7.52 -7.21 -8.25
CA ASN A 86 8.75 -7.09 -7.50
C ASN A 86 8.61 -6.03 -6.39
N VAL A 87 9.62 -5.99 -5.51
CA VAL A 87 9.66 -5.10 -4.35
C VAL A 87 9.74 -3.63 -4.76
N ASP A 88 10.48 -3.29 -5.81
CA ASP A 88 10.61 -1.90 -6.25
C ASP A 88 9.25 -1.31 -6.67
N LYS A 89 8.42 -2.09 -7.37
CA LYS A 89 7.06 -1.66 -7.72
C LYS A 89 6.15 -1.51 -6.50
N VAL A 90 6.31 -2.35 -5.48
CA VAL A 90 5.58 -2.15 -4.20
C VAL A 90 5.99 -0.83 -3.57
N MET A 91 7.30 -0.58 -3.47
CA MET A 91 7.84 0.66 -2.89
C MET A 91 7.45 1.90 -3.71
N GLU A 92 7.42 1.81 -5.04
CA GLU A 92 6.99 2.89 -5.91
C GLU A 92 5.52 3.28 -5.67
N ASN A 93 4.61 2.28 -5.65
CA ASN A 93 3.20 2.50 -5.34
C ASN A 93 3.01 3.08 -3.94
N MET A 94 3.76 2.58 -2.95
CA MET A 94 3.76 3.12 -1.59
C MET A 94 4.17 4.60 -1.56
N MET A 95 5.29 4.94 -2.19
CA MET A 95 5.78 6.31 -2.26
C MET A 95 4.82 7.21 -3.03
N GLN A 96 4.17 6.72 -4.07
CA GLN A 96 3.11 7.46 -4.77
C GLN A 96 1.92 7.73 -3.85
N GLY A 97 1.48 6.74 -3.08
CA GLY A 97 0.40 6.90 -2.12
C GLY A 97 0.71 7.93 -1.04
N ILE A 98 1.90 7.85 -0.44
CA ILE A 98 2.37 8.82 0.57
C ILE A 98 2.43 10.24 0.01
N ARG A 99 2.99 10.43 -1.19
CA ARG A 99 3.03 11.74 -1.85
C ARG A 99 1.64 12.29 -2.16
N SER A 100 0.69 11.39 -2.42
CA SER A 100 -0.69 11.77 -2.70
C SER A 100 -1.39 12.37 -1.49
N ASP A 101 -1.13 11.82 -0.30
CA ASP A 101 -1.55 12.36 0.99
C ASP A 101 -0.86 13.70 1.33
N GLU A 102 0.46 13.80 1.18
CA GLU A 102 1.18 15.06 1.49
C GLU A 102 0.67 16.28 0.71
N LEU A 103 0.17 16.07 -0.51
CA LEU A 103 -0.43 17.13 -1.32
C LEU A 103 -1.80 17.60 -0.79
N GLN A 104 -2.53 16.76 -0.04
CA GLN A 104 -3.82 17.13 0.57
C GLN A 104 -3.64 18.05 1.78
N LEU A 105 -2.50 18.01 2.47
CA LEU A 105 -2.19 18.93 3.58
C LEU A 105 -1.71 20.32 3.15
N LEU A 106 -1.43 20.51 1.86
CA LEU A 106 -0.92 21.77 1.30
C LEU A 106 -1.96 22.53 0.43
N ALA A 107 -3.14 21.95 0.25
CA ALA A 107 -4.28 22.53 -0.47
C ALA A 107 -5.40 22.92 0.50
#